data_AF-A0A024W568-F1
#
_entry.id   AF-A0A024W568-F1
#
_cell.length_a   1.000
_cell.length_b   1.000
_cell.length_c   1.000
_cell.angle_alpha   90.00
_cell.angle_beta   90.00
_cell.angle_gamma   90.00
#
_symmetry.space_group_name_H-M   'P 1'
#
loop_
_entity.id
_entity.type
_entity.pdbx_description
1 polymer ?
#
loop_
_entity_poly.entity_id
_entity_poly.type
_entity_poly.pdbx_seq_one_letter_code
_entity_poly.pdbx_strand_id
1 'polypeptide(L)'
;MKCGGILGTAVPELGAIGGTVVYAAAVKSATDLGIKIGIQRAVSDLIGLSGLGKLIGSTKIENFVTSTNYFNKMDIVNFVQNAKITMCSDGHNADKLFCSYVNNSVNPRELFQRAARIAEIAQATGAEAAKAEFTSATASTAFLSNPIILSAIVIACIVAILLAIYLILRYRRNNKMKKKLQYIKLLKE
;
A
#
# COMPACT_ATOMS: atom_id res chain seq x y z
N MET A 1 4.30 -48.93 2.75
CA MET A 1 5.08 -47.69 3.02
C MET A 1 4.07 -46.57 3.22
N LYS A 2 3.89 -46.08 4.46
CA LYS A 2 4.48 -44.85 5.04
C LYS A 2 3.94 -43.59 4.32
N CYS A 3 3.32 -42.59 4.94
CA CYS A 3 2.99 -42.20 6.34
C CYS A 3 1.65 -41.42 6.26
N GLY A 4 0.65 -41.60 7.13
CA GLY A 4 0.60 -41.07 8.51
C GLY A 4 0.13 -39.60 8.48
N GLY A 5 -0.91 -39.12 9.15
CA GLY A 5 -1.79 -39.62 10.20
C GLY A 5 -2.59 -38.42 10.72
N ILE A 6 -3.80 -38.71 11.19
CA ILE A 6 -4.83 -37.83 11.76
C ILE A 6 -4.28 -37.00 12.95
N LEU A 7 -4.78 -35.77 13.15
CA LEU A 7 -4.97 -35.01 14.42
C LEU A 7 -5.02 -33.50 14.07
N GLY A 8 -6.03 -32.68 14.37
CA GLY A 8 -7.34 -32.78 15.01
C GLY A 8 -7.95 -31.39 14.83
N THR A 9 -9.16 -31.28 14.29
CA THR A 9 -10.37 -30.89 15.04
C THR A 9 -10.14 -29.89 16.19
N ALA A 10 -10.83 -28.76 16.08
CA ALA A 10 -11.19 -27.78 17.10
C ALA A 10 -10.28 -26.56 17.30
N VAL A 11 -10.42 -25.54 16.44
CA VAL A 11 -10.52 -24.13 16.88
C VAL A 11 -11.49 -23.39 15.92
N PRO A 12 -12.42 -22.54 16.40
CA PRO A 12 -13.68 -22.22 15.71
C PRO A 12 -13.55 -21.38 14.44
N GLU A 13 -14.39 -21.73 13.48
CA GLU A 13 -15.06 -20.80 12.56
C GLU A 13 -15.59 -19.59 13.36
N LEU A 14 -14.87 -18.46 13.29
CA LEU A 14 -15.37 -17.07 13.33
C LEU A 14 -14.23 -16.03 13.36
N GLY A 15 -12.95 -16.43 13.53
CA GLY A 15 -11.82 -15.49 13.65
C GLY A 15 -10.93 -15.27 12.42
N ALA A 16 -10.97 -16.16 11.41
CA ALA A 16 -9.96 -16.19 10.34
C ALA A 16 -10.43 -15.66 8.97
N ILE A 17 -11.73 -15.39 8.79
CA ILE A 17 -12.28 -14.92 7.51
C ILE A 17 -12.23 -13.38 7.39
N GLY A 18 -12.10 -12.67 8.51
CA GLY A 18 -12.02 -11.20 8.49
C GLY A 18 -10.65 -10.66 8.11
N GLY A 19 -9.56 -11.17 8.71
CA GLY A 19 -8.22 -10.57 8.58
C GLY A 19 -7.58 -10.76 7.21
N THR A 20 -7.65 -11.95 6.62
CA THR A 20 -7.06 -12.26 5.31
C THR A 20 -7.83 -11.62 4.16
N VAL A 21 -9.15 -11.53 4.26
CA VAL A 21 -9.98 -10.85 3.24
C VAL A 21 -9.80 -9.34 3.30
N VAL A 22 -9.76 -8.74 4.51
CA VAL A 22 -9.49 -7.30 4.68
C VAL A 22 -8.08 -6.94 4.23
N TYR A 23 -7.08 -7.78 4.54
CA TYR A 23 -5.71 -7.60 4.04
C TYR A 23 -5.64 -7.68 2.52
N ALA A 24 -6.27 -8.70 1.91
CA ALA A 24 -6.31 -8.83 0.44
C ALA A 24 -7.02 -7.65 -0.23
N ALA A 25 -8.10 -7.14 0.37
CA ALA A 25 -8.80 -5.96 -0.12
C ALA A 25 -7.95 -4.69 0.01
N ALA A 26 -7.22 -4.52 1.11
CA ALA A 26 -6.29 -3.40 1.31
C ALA A 26 -5.14 -3.42 0.30
N VAL A 27 -4.54 -4.60 0.05
CA VAL A 27 -3.52 -4.76 -1.00
C VAL A 27 -4.09 -4.40 -2.36
N LYS A 28 -5.28 -4.91 -2.71
CA LYS A 28 -5.92 -4.62 -4.00
C LYS A 28 -6.20 -3.12 -4.18
N SER A 29 -6.78 -2.46 -3.17
CA SER A 29 -7.05 -1.01 -3.21
C SER A 29 -5.76 -0.21 -3.42
N ALA A 30 -4.71 -0.55 -2.65
CA ALA A 30 -3.41 0.08 -2.76
C ALA A 30 -2.77 -0.11 -4.14
N THR A 31 -2.81 -1.32 -4.70
CA THR A 31 -2.27 -1.59 -6.04
C THR A 31 -3.06 -0.86 -7.13
N ASP A 32 -4.39 -0.84 -7.05
CA ASP A 32 -5.25 -0.17 -8.03
C ASP A 32 -5.01 1.35 -8.02
N LEU A 33 -4.87 1.95 -6.83
CA LEU A 33 -4.50 3.36 -6.70
C LEU A 33 -3.09 3.62 -7.23
N GLY A 34 -2.11 2.79 -6.85
CA GLY A 34 -0.73 2.94 -7.30
C GLY A 34 -0.59 2.89 -8.83
N ILE A 35 -1.29 1.95 -9.48
CA ILE A 35 -1.36 1.86 -10.94
C ILE A 35 -2.00 3.10 -11.53
N LYS A 36 -3.14 3.56 -10.98
CA LYS A 36 -3.83 4.77 -11.46
C LYS A 36 -2.94 6.01 -11.39
N ILE A 37 -2.27 6.23 -10.25
CA ILE A 37 -1.37 7.37 -10.05
C ILE A 37 -0.13 7.25 -10.95
N GLY A 38 0.43 6.05 -11.08
CA GLY A 38 1.56 5.79 -11.98
C GLY A 38 1.23 6.10 -13.44
N ILE A 39 0.08 5.63 -13.94
CA ILE A 39 -0.40 5.94 -15.30
C ILE A 39 -0.58 7.46 -15.47
N GLN A 40 -1.26 8.13 -14.54
CA GLN A 40 -1.47 9.58 -14.60
C GLN A 40 -0.14 10.34 -14.65
N ARG A 41 0.84 9.92 -13.84
CA ARG A 41 2.18 10.51 -13.82
C ARG A 41 2.90 10.33 -15.15
N ALA A 42 2.90 9.12 -15.71
CA ALA A 42 3.52 8.81 -17.00
C ALA A 42 2.89 9.60 -18.16
N VAL A 43 1.55 9.66 -18.21
CA VAL A 43 0.81 10.43 -19.22
C VAL A 43 1.16 11.91 -19.14
N SER A 44 1.13 12.50 -17.94
CA SER A 44 1.42 13.91 -17.72
C SER A 44 2.85 14.27 -18.14
N ASP A 45 3.84 13.47 -17.75
CA ASP A 45 5.23 13.68 -18.13
C ASP A 45 5.46 13.53 -19.65
N LEU A 46 4.81 12.56 -20.29
CA LEU A 46 4.89 12.39 -21.73
C LEU A 46 4.26 13.55 -22.50
N ILE A 47 3.11 14.05 -22.05
CA ILE A 47 2.49 15.26 -22.62
C ILE A 47 3.45 16.46 -22.50
N GLY A 48 4.11 16.59 -21.35
CA GLY A 48 5.08 17.64 -21.05
C GLY A 48 6.45 17.47 -21.73
N LEU A 49 6.75 16.31 -22.33
CA LEU A 49 8.07 16.01 -22.88
C LEU A 49 8.36 16.85 -24.12
N SER A 50 9.03 18.01 -23.92
CA SER A 50 9.44 18.93 -24.99
C SER A 50 8.31 19.30 -25.97
N GLY A 51 7.05 19.32 -25.50
CA GLY A 51 5.88 19.63 -26.34
C GLY A 51 5.34 18.45 -27.14
N LEU A 52 5.71 17.20 -26.83
CA LEU A 52 5.21 15.99 -27.49
C LEU A 52 3.67 15.92 -27.49
N GLY A 53 3.02 16.24 -26.37
CA GLY A 53 1.55 16.25 -26.30
C GLY A 53 0.89 17.21 -27.29
N LYS A 54 1.53 18.34 -27.61
CA LYS A 54 1.03 19.29 -28.62
C LYS A 54 1.25 18.80 -30.06
N LEU A 55 2.24 17.94 -30.27
CA LEU A 55 2.57 17.40 -31.58
C LEU A 55 1.65 16.23 -31.97
N ILE A 56 1.49 15.25 -31.09
CA ILE A 56 0.75 14.01 -31.39
C ILE A 56 -0.64 13.95 -30.78
N GLY A 57 -0.99 14.93 -29.93
CA GLY A 57 -2.23 15.00 -29.18
C GLY A 57 -2.17 14.20 -27.87
N SER A 58 -2.70 14.79 -26.79
CA SER A 58 -2.77 14.16 -25.46
C SER A 58 -3.54 12.83 -25.48
N THR A 59 -4.62 12.73 -26.26
CA THR A 59 -5.43 11.51 -26.36
C THR A 59 -4.64 10.32 -26.90
N LYS A 60 -3.68 10.54 -27.81
CA LYS A 60 -2.84 9.45 -28.34
C LYS A 60 -1.88 8.92 -27.27
N ILE A 61 -1.42 9.79 -26.37
CA ILE A 61 -0.57 9.44 -25.23
C ILE A 61 -1.40 8.69 -24.18
N GLU A 62 -2.58 9.20 -23.85
CA GLU A 62 -3.51 8.56 -22.90
C GLU A 62 -3.89 7.14 -23.33
N ASN A 63 -4.17 6.93 -24.62
CA ASN A 63 -4.49 5.60 -25.15
C ASN A 63 -3.28 4.65 -25.20
N PHE A 64 -2.06 5.19 -25.28
CA PHE A 64 -0.85 4.39 -25.32
C PHE A 64 -0.45 3.90 -23.93
N VAL A 65 -0.54 4.75 -22.90
CA VAL A 65 -0.11 4.41 -21.54
C VAL A 65 -1.20 3.59 -20.83
N THR A 66 -0.83 2.39 -20.39
CA THR A 66 -1.71 1.41 -19.77
C THR A 66 -1.08 0.87 -18.49
N SER A 67 -1.83 0.07 -17.74
CA SER A 67 -1.35 -0.59 -16.51
C SER A 67 -0.18 -1.53 -16.75
N THR A 68 0.08 -1.98 -17.98
CA THR A 68 1.15 -2.93 -18.29
C THR A 68 2.43 -2.29 -18.81
N ASN A 69 2.41 -1.03 -19.25
CA ASN A 69 3.56 -0.40 -19.90
C ASN A 69 4.03 0.92 -19.27
N TYR A 70 3.26 1.53 -18.36
CA TYR A 70 3.60 2.85 -17.78
C TYR A 70 4.96 2.86 -17.04
N PHE A 71 5.41 1.69 -16.56
CA PHE A 71 6.69 1.48 -15.87
C PHE A 71 7.78 0.88 -16.78
N ASN A 72 7.45 0.52 -18.02
CA ASN A 72 8.41 -0.09 -18.93
C ASN A 72 9.19 1.00 -19.70
N LYS A 73 10.46 1.15 -19.34
CA LYS A 73 11.37 2.13 -19.97
C LYS A 73 11.42 1.98 -21.49
N MET A 74 11.50 0.75 -22.00
CA MET A 74 11.64 0.50 -23.43
C MET A 74 10.37 0.86 -24.19
N ASP A 75 9.20 0.57 -23.64
CA ASP A 75 7.93 0.91 -24.30
C ASP A 75 7.79 2.44 -24.45
N ILE A 76 8.09 3.17 -23.38
CA ILE A 76 8.04 4.64 -23.36
C ILE A 76 9.09 5.24 -24.32
N VAL A 77 10.32 4.72 -24.32
CA VAL A 77 11.38 5.15 -25.24
C VAL A 77 11.01 4.88 -26.69
N ASN A 78 10.51 3.70 -27.01
CA ASN A 78 10.09 3.31 -28.35
C ASN A 78 8.93 4.18 -28.86
N PHE A 79 7.98 4.53 -27.97
CA PHE A 79 6.91 5.45 -28.31
C PHE A 79 7.42 6.84 -28.71
N VAL A 80 8.35 7.40 -27.93
CA VAL A 80 8.98 8.69 -28.23
C VAL A 80 9.82 8.61 -29.51
N GLN A 81 10.51 7.50 -29.74
CA GLN A 81 11.28 7.27 -30.97
C GLN A 81 10.38 7.20 -32.20
N ASN A 82 9.24 6.50 -32.11
CA ASN A 82 8.27 6.44 -33.18
C ASN A 82 7.66 7.81 -33.46
N ALA A 83 7.37 8.62 -32.44
CA ALA A 83 6.92 9.99 -32.63
C ALA A 83 7.96 10.83 -33.38
N LYS A 84 9.26 10.72 -33.03
CA LYS A 84 10.33 11.37 -33.78
C LYS A 84 10.33 10.96 -35.26
N ILE A 85 10.35 9.66 -35.54
CA ILE A 85 10.45 9.13 -36.92
C ILE A 85 9.23 9.51 -37.75
N THR A 86 8.03 9.44 -37.17
CA THR A 86 6.79 9.67 -37.93
C THR A 86 6.42 11.14 -38.08
N MET A 87 6.78 11.99 -37.11
CA MET A 87 6.29 13.38 -37.07
C MET A 87 7.34 14.42 -37.41
N CYS A 88 8.63 14.09 -37.31
CA CYS A 88 9.73 15.06 -37.43
C CYS A 88 10.69 14.78 -38.60
N SER A 89 10.37 13.81 -39.45
CA SER A 89 11.18 13.45 -40.63
C SER A 89 11.01 14.44 -41.78
N ASP A 90 12.06 14.58 -42.60
CA ASP A 90 12.05 15.38 -43.85
C ASP A 90 11.60 16.84 -43.68
N GLY A 91 11.85 17.44 -42.51
CA GLY A 91 11.49 18.83 -42.21
C GLY A 91 10.03 19.05 -41.81
N HIS A 92 9.21 17.99 -41.73
CA HIS A 92 7.86 18.09 -41.19
C HIS A 92 7.89 18.58 -39.74
N ASN A 93 6.93 19.47 -39.41
CA ASN A 93 6.74 20.01 -38.07
C ASN A 93 8.01 20.65 -37.47
N ALA A 94 8.96 21.13 -38.29
CA ALA A 94 10.21 21.71 -37.81
C ALA A 94 10.00 22.90 -36.86
N ASP A 95 8.88 23.61 -37.00
CA ASP A 95 8.43 24.70 -36.11
C ASP A 95 7.89 24.21 -34.76
N LYS A 96 7.47 22.95 -34.66
CA LYS A 96 6.91 22.38 -33.43
C LYS A 96 8.01 22.13 -32.42
N LEU A 97 7.72 22.50 -31.16
CA LEU A 97 8.66 22.41 -30.04
C LEU A 97 9.38 21.07 -29.95
N PHE A 98 8.65 19.95 -30.12
CA PHE A 98 9.25 18.63 -30.01
C PHE A 98 10.22 18.34 -31.16
N CYS A 99 9.82 18.56 -32.42
CA CYS A 99 10.69 18.30 -33.56
C CYS A 99 11.88 19.27 -33.61
N SER A 100 11.66 20.54 -33.30
CA SER A 100 12.74 21.53 -33.13
C SER A 100 13.72 21.08 -32.06
N TYR A 101 13.23 20.66 -30.89
CA TYR A 101 14.08 20.15 -29.81
C TYR A 101 14.89 18.93 -30.25
N VAL A 102 14.25 17.94 -30.89
CA VAL A 102 14.92 16.69 -31.28
C VAL A 102 15.92 16.88 -32.42
N ASN A 103 15.61 17.72 -33.41
CA ASN A 103 16.48 17.95 -34.56
C ASN A 103 17.66 18.88 -34.22
N ASN A 104 17.47 19.82 -33.29
CA ASN A 104 18.53 20.71 -32.83
C ASN A 104 19.28 20.18 -31.59
N SER A 105 18.82 19.07 -31.00
CA SER A 105 19.49 18.49 -29.83
C SER A 105 20.87 17.96 -30.21
N VAL A 106 21.90 18.51 -29.56
CA VAL A 106 23.30 18.08 -29.69
C VAL A 106 23.47 16.60 -29.31
N ASN A 107 22.56 16.06 -28.50
CA ASN A 107 22.58 14.66 -28.07
C ASN A 107 21.18 14.03 -28.03
N PRO A 108 20.78 13.27 -29.07
CA PRO A 108 19.51 12.53 -29.10
C PRO A 108 19.33 11.56 -27.92
N ARG A 109 20.43 11.14 -27.29
CA ARG A 109 20.41 10.25 -26.13
C ARG A 109 19.72 10.88 -24.92
N GLU A 110 19.82 12.19 -24.73
CA GLU A 110 19.20 12.85 -23.58
C GLU A 110 17.67 12.77 -23.61
N LEU A 111 17.07 12.90 -24.79
CA LEU A 111 15.62 12.74 -24.97
C LEU A 111 15.19 11.34 -24.53
N PHE A 112 15.88 10.31 -25.01
CA PHE A 112 15.55 8.92 -24.69
C PHE A 112 15.84 8.58 -23.23
N GLN A 113 16.86 9.19 -22.61
CA GLN A 113 17.08 9.08 -21.17
C GLN A 113 15.96 9.73 -20.36
N ARG A 114 15.48 10.91 -20.80
CA ARG A 114 14.32 11.55 -20.18
C ARG A 114 13.08 10.66 -20.32
N ALA A 115 12.83 10.12 -21.51
CA ALA A 115 11.73 9.19 -21.76
C ALA A 115 11.82 7.94 -20.86
N ALA A 116 13.00 7.33 -20.71
CA ALA A 116 13.20 6.21 -19.80
C ALA A 116 12.95 6.59 -18.34
N ARG A 117 13.35 7.80 -17.93
CA ARG A 117 13.12 8.32 -16.57
C ARG A 117 11.64 8.55 -16.27
N ILE A 118 10.82 8.87 -17.28
CA ILE A 118 9.37 8.98 -17.09
C ILE A 118 8.80 7.67 -16.55
N ALA A 119 9.22 6.53 -17.10
CA ALA A 119 8.78 5.21 -16.63
C ALA A 119 9.22 4.94 -15.18
N GLU A 120 10.46 5.32 -14.83
CA GLU A 120 10.99 5.19 -13.47
C GLU A 120 10.23 6.06 -12.46
N ILE A 121 10.00 7.33 -12.80
CA ILE A 121 9.26 8.27 -11.96
C ILE A 121 7.82 7.78 -11.79
N ALA A 122 7.17 7.36 -12.86
CA ALA A 122 5.81 6.84 -12.82
C ALA A 122 5.69 5.60 -11.93
N GLN A 123 6.66 4.67 -12.02
CA GLN A 123 6.72 3.50 -11.16
C GLN A 123 6.93 3.89 -9.69
N ALA A 124 7.87 4.80 -9.41
CA ALA A 124 8.17 5.25 -8.06
C ALA A 124 6.98 5.98 -7.43
N THR A 125 6.38 6.95 -8.12
CA THR A 125 5.19 7.67 -7.67
C THR A 125 4.00 6.73 -7.44
N GLY A 126 3.79 5.76 -8.32
CA GLY A 126 2.77 4.73 -8.13
C GLY A 126 3.03 3.86 -6.90
N ALA A 127 4.28 3.45 -6.67
CA ALA A 127 4.66 2.67 -5.49
C ALA A 127 4.51 3.46 -4.18
N GLU A 128 4.86 4.74 -4.17
CA GLU A 128 4.65 5.64 -3.03
C GLU A 128 3.15 5.81 -2.71
N ALA A 129 2.31 6.01 -3.74
CA ALA A 129 0.87 6.11 -3.58
C ALA A 129 0.26 4.79 -3.05
N ALA A 130 0.66 3.64 -3.60
CA ALA A 130 0.23 2.34 -3.11
C ALA A 130 0.63 2.13 -1.64
N LYS A 131 1.87 2.48 -1.28
CA LYS A 131 2.36 2.37 0.10
C LYS A 131 1.55 3.26 1.04
N ALA A 132 1.26 4.50 0.65
CA ALA A 132 0.46 5.44 1.44
C ALA A 132 -0.97 4.92 1.65
N GLU A 133 -1.61 4.42 0.59
CA GLU A 133 -2.96 3.85 0.65
C GLU A 133 -3.02 2.57 1.49
N PHE A 134 -2.06 1.67 1.31
CA PHE A 134 -1.95 0.46 2.12
C PHE A 134 -1.74 0.80 3.59
N THR A 135 -0.88 1.79 3.89
CA THR A 135 -0.65 2.26 5.25
C THR A 135 -1.92 2.88 5.82
N SER A 136 -2.67 3.67 5.05
CA SER A 136 -3.96 4.23 5.49
C SER A 136 -5.00 3.14 5.78
N ALA A 137 -5.14 2.16 4.88
CA ALA A 137 -6.11 1.07 5.00
C ALA A 137 -5.78 0.09 6.15
N THR A 138 -4.50 -0.16 6.42
CA THR A 138 -4.06 -1.01 7.56
C THR A 138 -3.89 -0.22 8.85
N ALA A 139 -3.67 1.09 8.75
CA ALA A 139 -3.82 2.03 9.84
C ALA A 139 -5.28 2.19 10.26
N SER A 140 -6.25 1.41 9.72
CA SER A 140 -7.52 1.06 10.38
C SER A 140 -7.33 0.25 11.67
N THR A 141 -6.08 -0.08 12.04
CA THR A 141 -5.62 -0.11 13.45
C THR A 141 -5.65 1.29 14.12
N ALA A 142 -6.41 2.24 13.55
CA ALA A 142 -6.57 3.67 13.87
C ALA A 142 -7.05 3.94 15.29
N PHE A 143 -7.44 2.90 16.01
CA PHE A 143 -7.65 2.94 17.45
C PHE A 143 -6.40 3.48 18.18
N LEU A 144 -5.19 3.29 17.65
CA LEU A 144 -3.95 3.78 18.26
C LEU A 144 -3.56 5.22 17.87
N SER A 145 -4.15 5.78 16.82
CA SER A 145 -3.85 7.16 16.36
C SER A 145 -4.79 8.20 16.97
N ASN A 146 -5.90 7.75 17.58
CA ASN A 146 -6.80 8.63 18.32
C ASN A 146 -6.39 8.67 19.80
N PRO A 147 -5.88 9.81 20.32
CA PRO A 147 -5.39 9.91 21.70
C PRO A 147 -6.46 9.59 22.74
N ILE A 148 -7.74 9.81 22.41
CA ILE A 148 -8.88 9.52 23.29
C ILE A 148 -9.08 8.01 23.45
N ILE A 149 -9.01 7.26 22.34
CA ILE A 149 -9.19 5.81 22.32
C ILE A 149 -7.99 5.12 22.98
N LEU A 150 -6.77 5.60 22.68
CA LEU A 150 -5.56 5.10 23.32
C LEU A 150 -5.61 5.28 24.85
N SER A 151 -6.06 6.45 25.32
CA SER A 151 -6.24 6.72 26.75
C SER A 151 -7.25 5.76 27.40
N ALA A 152 -8.38 5.50 26.73
CA ALA A 152 -9.39 4.56 27.23
C ALA A 152 -8.87 3.12 27.36
N ILE A 153 -8.05 2.66 26.39
CA ILE A 153 -7.42 1.33 26.44
C ILE A 153 -6.43 1.23 27.60
N VAL A 154 -5.60 2.26 27.82
CA VAL A 154 -4.66 2.28 28.96
C VAL A 154 -5.41 2.18 30.29
N ILE A 155 -6.50 2.92 30.45
CA ILE A 155 -7.34 2.86 31.66
C ILE A 155 -7.95 1.46 31.82
N ALA A 156 -8.47 0.87 30.75
CA ALA A 156 -9.02 -0.50 30.78
C ALA A 156 -7.97 -1.54 31.20
N CYS A 157 -6.73 -1.44 30.70
CA CYS A 157 -5.62 -2.32 31.11
C CYS A 157 -5.28 -2.17 32.60
N ILE A 158 -5.24 -0.93 33.13
CA ILE A 158 -5.00 -0.68 34.56
C ILE A 158 -6.11 -1.32 35.40
N VAL A 159 -7.37 -1.14 35.01
CA VAL A 159 -8.53 -1.75 35.70
C VAL A 159 -8.47 -3.28 35.65
N ALA A 160 -8.08 -3.86 34.51
CA ALA A 160 -7.91 -5.31 34.38
C ALA A 160 -6.82 -5.87 35.31
N ILE A 161 -5.68 -5.17 35.44
CA ILE A 161 -4.61 -5.54 36.38
C ILE A 161 -5.10 -5.45 37.84
N LEU A 162 -5.80 -4.37 38.20
CA LEU A 162 -6.37 -4.21 39.54
C LEU A 162 -7.40 -5.28 39.84
N LEU A 163 -8.26 -5.64 38.88
CA LEU A 163 -9.21 -6.74 39.02
C LEU A 163 -8.49 -8.07 39.22
N ALA A 164 -7.45 -8.37 38.45
CA ALA A 164 -6.68 -9.61 38.60
C ALA A 164 -6.04 -9.71 40.00
N ILE A 165 -5.35 -8.66 40.46
CA ILE A 165 -4.74 -8.60 41.80
C ILE A 165 -5.81 -8.67 42.89
N TYR A 166 -6.91 -7.94 42.74
CA TYR A 166 -8.03 -7.94 43.68
C TYR A 166 -8.65 -9.33 43.79
N LEU A 167 -8.87 -10.02 42.68
CA LEU A 167 -9.42 -11.37 42.67
C LEU A 167 -8.47 -12.35 43.37
N ILE A 168 -7.16 -12.25 43.14
CA ILE A 168 -6.16 -13.05 43.86
C ILE A 168 -6.20 -12.79 45.38
N LEU A 169 -6.25 -11.52 45.79
CA LEU A 169 -6.33 -11.14 47.21
C LEU A 169 -7.65 -11.55 47.87
N ARG A 170 -8.77 -11.35 47.17
CA ARG A 170 -10.11 -11.76 47.62
C ARG A 170 -10.20 -13.28 47.78
N TYR A 171 -9.62 -14.01 46.83
CA TYR A 171 -9.53 -15.47 46.90
C TYR A 171 -8.70 -15.92 48.11
N ARG A 172 -7.52 -15.32 48.34
CA ARG A 172 -6.68 -15.62 49.52
C ARG A 172 -7.39 -15.30 50.83
N ARG A 173 -8.11 -14.18 50.91
CA ARG A 173 -8.79 -13.73 52.15
C ARG A 173 -9.97 -14.64 52.50
N ASN A 174 -10.75 -15.06 51.51
CA ASN A 174 -11.85 -16.00 51.71
C ASN A 174 -11.35 -17.38 52.18
N ASN A 175 -10.21 -17.86 51.66
CA ASN A 175 -9.65 -19.13 52.10
C ASN A 175 -9.10 -19.08 53.53
N LYS A 176 -8.57 -17.93 53.98
CA LYS A 176 -8.16 -17.75 55.39
C LYS A 176 -9.36 -17.80 56.35
N MET A 177 -10.49 -17.18 55.98
CA MET A 177 -11.69 -17.19 56.82
C MET A 177 -12.35 -18.58 56.91
N LYS A 178 -12.35 -19.34 55.80
CA LYS A 178 -12.83 -20.74 55.80
C LYS A 178 -12.02 -21.64 56.74
N LYS A 179 -10.68 -21.50 56.75
CA LYS A 179 -9.80 -22.24 57.69
C LYS A 179 -10.05 -21.86 59.15
N LYS A 180 -10.26 -20.57 59.46
CA LYS A 180 -10.57 -20.12 60.83
C LYS A 180 -11.87 -20.71 61.35
N LEU A 181 -12.90 -20.83 60.50
CA LEU A 181 -14.19 -21.39 60.87
C LEU A 181 -14.10 -22.90 61.18
N GLN A 182 -13.25 -23.64 60.47
CA GLN A 182 -12.98 -25.05 60.77
C GLN A 182 -12.22 -25.23 62.09
N TYR A 183 -11.24 -24.37 62.41
CA TYR A 183 -10.54 -24.41 63.69
C TYR A 183 -11.46 -24.14 64.90
N ILE A 184 -12.39 -23.18 64.78
CA ILE A 184 -13.37 -22.90 65.85
C ILE A 184 -14.32 -24.08 66.04
N LYS A 185 -14.68 -24.81 64.98
CA LYS A 185 -15.49 -26.03 65.08
C LYS A 185 -14.75 -27.15 65.80
N LEU A 186 -13.47 -27.39 65.50
CA LEU A 186 -12.64 -28.42 66.14
C LEU A 186 -12.36 -28.17 67.63
N LEU A 187 -12.42 -26.92 68.09
CA LEU A 187 -12.21 -26.56 69.50
C LEU A 187 -13.50 -26.56 70.33
N LYS A 188 -14.66 -26.79 69.70
CA LYS A 188 -15.97 -26.76 70.36
C LYS A 188 -16.55 -28.16 70.59
N GLU A 189 -15.93 -29.19 70.01
CA GLU A 189 -16.08 -30.60 70.44
C GLU A 189 -15.03 -30.90 71.51
#